data_AF-W7HUV7-F1
#
_entry.id   AF-W7HUV7-F1
#
_cell.length_a   1.000
_cell.length_b   1.000
_cell.length_c   1.000
_cell.angle_alpha   90.00
_cell.angle_beta   90.00
_cell.angle_gamma   90.00
#
_symmetry.space_group_name_H-M   'P 1'
#
loop_
_entity.id
_entity.type
_entity.pdbx_description
1 polymer ?
#
loop_
_entity_poly.entity_id
_entity_poly.type
_entity_poly.pdbx_seq_one_letter_code
_entity_poly.pdbx_strand_id
1 'polypeptide(L)'
;MTFASPTFEEKIAPLMAATGPYANGAWTSILATIFPFPEYLIIPKYRVRSDSVSPKADLVVWDVLNNRAKLVYEGKKVGKSTSTIGDADEQLNGYINALGVEYGIAAVGRTVAVVKKVGGNLVELQWDGGKVLEAEGEHRYDVVADTASIEALLKAI
;
A
#
# COMPACT_ATOMS: atom_id res chain seq x y z
N MET A 1 5.48 -20.89 -9.23
CA MET A 1 5.03 -20.68 -7.84
C MET A 1 6.03 -19.77 -7.16
N THR A 2 5.74 -18.48 -7.06
CA THR A 2 6.47 -17.58 -6.17
C THR A 2 5.76 -17.63 -4.83
N PHE A 3 6.32 -18.42 -3.91
CA PHE A 3 5.88 -18.46 -2.53
C PHE A 3 6.13 -17.08 -1.91
N ALA A 4 5.20 -16.62 -1.08
CA ALA A 4 5.46 -15.47 -0.22
C ALA A 4 6.75 -15.74 0.57
N SER A 5 7.51 -14.69 0.86
CA SER A 5 8.62 -14.83 1.78
C SER A 5 8.08 -15.38 3.12
N PRO A 6 8.78 -16.33 3.78
CA PRO A 6 8.37 -16.84 5.08
C PRO A 6 8.12 -15.72 6.11
N THR A 7 8.80 -14.59 5.94
CA THR A 7 8.63 -13.41 6.79
C THR A 7 7.24 -12.78 6.68
N PHE A 8 6.65 -12.71 5.49
CA PHE A 8 5.34 -12.08 5.29
C PHE A 8 4.22 -12.97 5.83
N GLU A 9 4.21 -14.25 5.46
CA GLU A 9 3.17 -15.20 5.87
C GLU A 9 3.22 -15.53 7.38
N GLU A 10 4.42 -15.77 7.94
CA GLU A 10 4.55 -16.25 9.32
C GLU A 10 4.54 -15.14 10.38
N LYS A 11 4.87 -13.89 10.01
CA LYS A 11 5.02 -12.78 11.00
C LYS A 11 4.06 -11.64 10.80
N ILE A 12 3.78 -11.25 9.55
CA ILE A 12 3.01 -10.04 9.25
C ILE A 12 1.52 -10.32 9.22
N ALA A 13 1.10 -11.39 8.54
CA ALA A 13 -0.30 -11.80 8.49
C ALA A 13 -0.93 -11.98 9.90
N PRO A 14 -0.23 -12.60 10.89
CA PRO A 14 -0.73 -12.66 12.27
C PRO A 14 -0.85 -11.30 12.97
N LEU A 15 0.06 -10.35 12.71
CA LEU A 15 0.00 -8.98 13.26
C LEU A 15 -1.21 -8.19 12.71
N MET A 16 -1.59 -8.46 11.46
CA MET A 16 -2.75 -7.88 10.79
C MET A 16 -4.08 -8.55 11.17
N ALA A 17 -4.04 -9.78 11.68
CA ALA A 17 -5.21 -10.48 12.22
C ALA A 17 -5.66 -9.94 13.59
N ALA A 18 -4.77 -9.26 14.33
CA ALA A 18 -5.13 -8.58 15.56
C ALA A 18 -5.86 -7.26 15.25
N THR A 19 -7.06 -7.08 15.79
CA THR A 19 -7.93 -5.89 15.68
C THR A 19 -7.38 -4.64 16.39
N GLY A 20 -6.07 -4.42 16.35
CA GLY A 20 -5.37 -3.33 17.02
C GLY A 20 -4.87 -2.23 16.07
N PRO A 21 -4.22 -1.18 16.61
CA PRO A 21 -3.68 -0.04 15.86
C PRO A 21 -2.46 -0.39 14.98
N TYR A 22 -2.26 -1.67 14.67
CA TYR A 22 -1.03 -2.22 14.10
C TYR A 22 -0.98 -2.14 12.57
N ALA A 23 -2.01 -1.60 11.90
CA ALA A 23 -2.04 -1.50 10.44
C ALA A 23 -0.78 -0.81 9.87
N ASN A 24 -0.47 0.42 10.29
CA ASN A 24 0.71 1.13 9.76
C ASN A 24 2.03 0.47 10.16
N GLY A 25 2.11 -0.14 11.36
CA GLY A 25 3.31 -0.86 11.80
C GLY A 25 3.55 -2.13 10.98
N ALA A 26 2.50 -2.92 10.75
CA ALA A 26 2.54 -4.10 9.89
C ALA A 26 2.89 -3.71 8.45
N TRP A 27 2.25 -2.68 7.90
CA TRP A 27 2.56 -2.16 6.57
C TRP A 27 3.97 -1.59 6.45
N THR A 28 4.49 -0.96 7.50
CA THR A 28 5.91 -0.56 7.54
C THR A 28 6.81 -1.78 7.40
N SER A 29 6.52 -2.86 8.15
CA SER A 29 7.29 -4.11 8.06
C SER A 29 7.15 -4.78 6.69
N ILE A 30 5.96 -4.79 6.10
CA ILE A 30 5.68 -5.33 4.76
C ILE A 30 6.57 -4.62 3.74
N LEU A 31 6.42 -3.29 3.70
CA LEU A 31 7.08 -2.48 2.70
C LEU A 31 8.59 -2.51 2.88
N ALA A 32 9.11 -2.52 4.11
CA ALA A 32 10.55 -2.65 4.36
C ALA A 32 11.12 -4.01 3.93
N THR A 33 10.30 -5.06 3.88
CA THR A 33 10.71 -6.39 3.40
C THR A 33 10.77 -6.44 1.86
N ILE A 34 9.82 -5.79 1.20
CA ILE A 34 9.70 -5.79 -0.27
C ILE A 34 10.61 -4.74 -0.91
N PHE A 35 10.73 -3.58 -0.25
CA PHE A 35 11.52 -2.43 -0.66
C PHE A 35 12.61 -2.17 0.40
N PRO A 36 13.70 -2.97 0.40
CA PRO A 36 14.73 -2.88 1.41
C PRO A 36 15.63 -1.66 1.22
N PHE A 37 16.25 -1.23 2.32
CA PHE A 37 17.36 -0.27 2.34
C PHE A 37 18.66 -0.99 1.88
N PRO A 38 19.58 -0.31 1.15
CA PRO A 38 19.64 1.12 0.86
C PRO A 38 18.85 1.62 -0.34
N GLU A 39 18.30 0.74 -1.16
CA GLU A 39 17.62 1.12 -2.40
C GLU A 39 16.35 1.91 -2.14
N TYR A 40 15.64 1.55 -1.07
CA TYR A 40 14.40 2.19 -0.66
C TYR A 40 14.39 2.59 0.81
N LEU A 41 13.64 3.65 1.11
CA LEU A 41 13.37 4.11 2.47
C LEU A 41 11.86 4.16 2.70
N ILE A 42 11.39 3.56 3.80
CA ILE A 42 9.99 3.67 4.23
C ILE A 42 9.85 4.86 5.17
N ILE A 43 9.14 5.89 4.72
CA ILE A 43 8.97 7.14 5.47
C ILE A 43 7.56 7.22 6.05
N PRO A 44 7.40 7.11 7.37
CA PRO A 44 6.10 7.25 8.01
C PRO A 44 5.67 8.71 8.15
N LYS A 45 4.36 8.96 8.06
CA LYS A 45 3.75 10.29 8.22
C LYS A 45 4.39 11.33 7.29
N TYR A 46 4.65 10.94 6.05
CA TYR A 46 5.30 11.79 5.06
C TYR A 46 4.41 12.99 4.74
N ARG A 47 4.97 14.18 4.85
CA ARG A 47 4.26 15.41 4.56
C ARG A 47 4.39 15.75 3.09
N VAL A 48 3.27 15.78 2.39
CA VAL A 48 3.25 15.86 0.92
C VAL A 48 3.63 17.25 0.40
N ARG A 49 3.45 18.30 1.20
CA ARG A 49 3.94 19.66 0.94
C ARG A 49 4.63 20.22 2.19
N SER A 50 5.53 21.16 2.03
CA SER A 50 6.31 21.72 3.15
C SER A 50 5.50 22.57 4.14
N ASP A 51 4.26 22.93 3.83
CA ASP A 51 3.41 23.74 4.72
C ASP A 51 2.84 22.93 5.90
N SER A 52 2.58 23.62 7.01
CA SER A 52 2.12 22.98 8.26
C SER A 52 0.72 22.35 8.13
N VAL A 53 -0.06 22.76 7.13
CA VAL A 53 -1.44 22.37 6.88
C VAL A 53 -1.52 21.16 5.92
N SER A 54 -0.41 20.82 5.25
CA SER A 54 -0.37 19.76 4.26
C SER A 54 -0.79 18.41 4.85
N PRO A 55 -1.64 17.65 4.14
CA PRO A 55 -2.00 16.31 4.56
C PRO A 55 -0.76 15.40 4.58
N LYS A 56 -0.81 14.41 5.47
CA LYS A 56 0.29 13.47 5.68
C LYS A 56 -0.15 12.11 5.19
N ALA A 57 0.57 11.57 4.20
CA ALA A 57 0.42 10.18 3.84
C ALA A 57 0.90 9.30 5.00
N ASP A 58 0.22 8.18 5.25
CA ASP A 58 0.58 7.29 6.33
C ASP A 58 1.98 6.71 6.16
N LEU A 59 2.30 6.20 4.97
CA LEU A 59 3.65 5.75 4.60
C LEU A 59 3.95 6.13 3.15
N VAL A 60 5.23 6.40 2.87
CA VAL A 60 5.76 6.56 1.51
C VAL A 60 6.97 5.64 1.35
N VAL A 61 7.01 4.86 0.27
CA VAL A 61 8.22 4.18 -0.19
C VAL A 61 8.99 5.18 -1.04
N TRP A 62 10.20 5.53 -0.61
CA TRP A 62 11.09 6.46 -1.30
C TRP A 62 12.19 5.70 -2.02
N ASP A 63 12.30 5.91 -3.33
CA ASP A 63 13.43 5.45 -4.15
C ASP A 63 14.61 6.38 -3.88
N VAL A 64 15.62 5.84 -3.18
CA VAL A 64 16.77 6.63 -2.70
C VAL A 64 17.65 7.07 -3.86
N LEU A 65 17.86 6.19 -4.85
CA LEU A 65 18.73 6.47 -5.98
C LEU A 65 18.16 7.56 -6.87
N ASN A 66 16.86 7.49 -7.16
CA ASN A 66 16.18 8.46 -8.03
C ASN A 66 15.60 9.65 -7.27
N ASN A 67 15.75 9.66 -5.94
CA ASN A 67 15.25 10.69 -5.03
C ASN A 67 13.78 11.08 -5.30
N ARG A 68 12.92 10.08 -5.36
CA ARG A 68 11.49 10.26 -5.63
C ARG A 68 10.65 9.26 -4.84
N ALA A 69 9.39 9.61 -4.60
CA ALA A 69 8.44 8.64 -4.12
C ALA A 69 8.22 7.56 -5.19
N LYS A 70 8.16 6.29 -4.77
CA LYS A 70 7.90 5.12 -5.61
C LYS A 70 6.46 4.64 -5.44
N LEU A 71 5.99 4.65 -4.20
CA LEU A 71 4.67 4.17 -3.80
C LEU A 71 4.19 4.92 -2.57
N VAL A 72 2.88 5.14 -2.46
CA VAL A 72 2.24 5.74 -1.28
C VAL A 72 1.21 4.77 -0.69
N TYR A 73 1.12 4.72 0.63
CA TYR A 73 0.17 3.90 1.37
C TYR A 73 -0.72 4.79 2.24
N GLU A 74 -2.02 4.48 2.25
CA GLU A 74 -3.03 5.09 3.12
C GLU A 74 -3.87 4.02 3.82
N GLY A 75 -3.88 4.06 5.15
CA GLY A 75 -4.53 3.06 5.99
C GLY A 75 -5.65 3.65 6.85
N LYS A 76 -6.82 3.00 6.88
CA LYS A 76 -7.90 3.33 7.82
C LYS A 76 -8.08 2.22 8.86
N LYS A 77 -8.46 2.62 10.07
CA LYS A 77 -8.79 1.69 11.17
C LYS A 77 -10.20 1.11 10.98
N VAL A 78 -10.36 -0.17 11.27
CA VAL A 78 -11.67 -0.83 11.38
C VAL A 78 -12.45 -0.22 12.57
N GLY A 79 -13.74 0.04 12.39
CA GLY A 79 -14.63 0.39 13.51
C GLY A 79 -14.84 1.88 13.78
N LYS A 80 -14.26 2.79 12.99
CA LYS A 80 -14.90 4.11 12.81
C LYS A 80 -16.07 3.88 11.87
N SER A 81 -17.28 4.18 12.31
CA SER A 81 -18.55 3.94 11.60
C SER A 81 -18.65 4.54 10.19
N THR A 82 -17.65 5.29 9.75
CA THR A 82 -17.58 5.95 8.44
C THR A 82 -16.39 5.52 7.58
N SER A 83 -15.42 4.74 8.08
CA SER A 83 -14.19 4.48 7.31
C SER A 83 -14.37 3.39 6.26
N THR A 84 -14.43 3.79 5.00
CA THR A 84 -14.49 2.88 3.85
C THR A 84 -13.16 2.82 3.12
N ILE A 85 -12.98 1.79 2.28
CA ILE A 85 -11.82 1.73 1.40
C ILE A 85 -11.88 2.82 0.31
N GLY A 86 -13.08 3.25 -0.07
CA GLY A 86 -13.29 4.41 -0.95
C GLY A 86 -12.74 5.71 -0.35
N ASP A 87 -12.87 5.93 0.97
CA ASP A 87 -12.28 7.11 1.62
C ASP A 87 -10.75 7.08 1.58
N ALA A 88 -10.17 5.87 1.68
CA ALA A 88 -8.73 5.67 1.53
C ALA A 88 -8.32 5.95 0.07
N ASP A 89 -9.07 5.44 -0.91
CA ASP A 89 -8.84 5.65 -2.35
C ASP A 89 -8.89 7.15 -2.73
N GLU A 90 -9.85 7.92 -2.20
CA GLU A 90 -9.96 9.36 -2.47
C GLU A 90 -8.73 10.13 -1.98
N GLN A 91 -8.30 9.88 -0.73
CA GLN A 91 -7.11 10.52 -0.16
C GLN A 91 -5.84 10.06 -0.89
N LEU A 92 -5.77 8.77 -1.22
CA LEU A 92 -4.68 8.18 -1.97
C LEU A 92 -4.52 8.84 -3.34
N ASN A 93 -5.61 9.11 -4.06
CA ASN A 93 -5.55 9.84 -5.34
C ASN A 93 -4.94 11.24 -5.15
N GLY A 94 -5.32 11.95 -4.09
CA GLY A 94 -4.72 13.24 -3.73
C GLY A 94 -3.21 13.17 -3.53
N TYR A 95 -2.73 12.13 -2.83
CA TYR A 95 -1.29 11.91 -2.61
C TYR A 95 -0.55 11.50 -3.87
N ILE A 96 -1.13 10.57 -4.65
CA ILE A 96 -0.58 10.13 -5.93
C ILE A 96 -0.34 11.33 -6.85
N ASN A 97 -1.32 12.22 -6.96
CA ASN A 97 -1.21 13.44 -7.76
C ASN A 97 -0.15 14.40 -7.24
N ALA A 98 -0.08 14.62 -5.93
CA ALA A 98 0.83 15.60 -5.34
C ALA A 98 2.29 15.11 -5.26
N LEU A 99 2.51 13.80 -5.11
CA LEU A 99 3.85 13.19 -5.11
C LEU A 99 4.33 12.80 -6.52
N GLY A 100 3.44 12.77 -7.51
CA GLY A 100 3.75 12.33 -8.86
C GLY A 100 4.09 10.84 -8.95
N VAL A 101 3.50 10.02 -8.07
CA VAL A 101 3.70 8.56 -8.08
C VAL A 101 2.67 7.87 -8.97
N GLU A 102 3.02 6.69 -9.46
CA GLU A 102 2.15 5.88 -10.31
C GLU A 102 1.28 4.90 -9.51
N TYR A 103 1.80 4.42 -8.38
CA TYR A 103 1.19 3.35 -7.60
C TYR A 103 0.84 3.78 -6.17
N GLY A 104 -0.19 3.15 -5.62
CA GLY A 104 -0.54 3.31 -4.23
C GLY A 104 -1.18 2.06 -3.62
N ILE A 105 -1.36 2.11 -2.30
CA ILE A 105 -2.05 1.07 -1.54
C ILE A 105 -3.08 1.73 -0.63
N ALA A 106 -4.33 1.32 -0.76
CA ALA A 106 -5.41 1.65 0.16
C ALA A 106 -5.70 0.44 1.04
N ALA A 107 -5.80 0.63 2.35
CA ALA A 107 -6.13 -0.46 3.26
C ALA A 107 -7.13 -0.04 4.34
N VAL A 108 -8.07 -0.94 4.66
CA VAL A 108 -8.98 -0.82 5.80
C VAL A 108 -8.95 -2.12 6.58
N GLY A 109 -8.29 -2.10 7.74
CA GLY A 109 -8.01 -3.34 8.46
C GLY A 109 -7.25 -4.33 7.58
N ARG A 110 -7.88 -5.49 7.32
CA ARG A 110 -7.31 -6.57 6.49
C ARG A 110 -7.60 -6.41 5.01
N THR A 111 -8.55 -5.57 4.64
CA THR A 111 -8.94 -5.36 3.25
C THR A 111 -7.99 -4.38 2.59
N VAL A 112 -7.46 -4.74 1.43
CA VAL A 112 -6.39 -4.01 0.74
C VAL A 112 -6.74 -3.88 -0.73
N ALA A 113 -6.45 -2.73 -1.31
CA ALA A 113 -6.30 -2.58 -2.75
C ALA A 113 -4.94 -2.00 -3.08
N VAL A 114 -4.28 -2.59 -4.06
CA VAL A 114 -3.12 -2.01 -4.72
C VAL A 114 -3.64 -1.34 -5.98
N VAL A 115 -3.29 -0.08 -6.19
CA VAL A 115 -3.85 0.72 -7.29
C VAL A 115 -2.76 1.31 -8.16
N LYS A 116 -3.11 1.56 -9.41
CA LYS A 116 -2.33 2.30 -10.38
C LYS A 116 -3.12 3.50 -10.88
N LYS A 117 -2.44 4.63 -11.06
CA LYS A 117 -3.02 5.80 -11.71
C LYS A 117 -3.06 5.62 -13.23
N VAL A 118 -4.27 5.61 -13.80
CA VAL A 118 -4.51 5.54 -15.25
C VAL A 118 -5.48 6.65 -15.64
N GLY A 119 -5.04 7.58 -16.48
CA GLY A 119 -5.92 8.66 -16.98
C GLY A 119 -6.53 9.55 -15.91
N GLY A 120 -5.91 9.66 -14.72
CA GLY A 120 -6.43 10.43 -13.58
C GLY A 120 -7.34 9.64 -12.63
N ASN A 121 -7.67 8.40 -12.96
CA ASN A 121 -8.42 7.48 -12.11
C ASN A 121 -7.49 6.45 -11.46
N LEU A 122 -7.95 5.88 -10.35
CA LEU A 122 -7.29 4.73 -9.72
C LEU A 122 -7.90 3.45 -10.29
N VAL A 123 -7.03 2.58 -10.79
CA VAL A 123 -7.39 1.24 -11.26
C VAL A 123 -6.80 0.23 -10.28
N GLU A 124 -7.63 -0.65 -9.75
CA GLU A 124 -7.20 -1.71 -8.85
C GLU A 124 -6.42 -2.77 -9.65
N LEU A 125 -5.23 -3.11 -9.15
CA LEU A 125 -4.34 -4.06 -9.78
C LEU A 125 -4.60 -5.46 -9.24
N GLN A 126 -4.53 -6.45 -10.13
CA GLN A 126 -4.62 -7.85 -9.78
C GLN A 126 -3.33 -8.60 -10.10
N TRP A 127 -3.01 -9.61 -9.30
CA TRP A 127 -1.99 -10.60 -9.62
C TRP A 127 -2.62 -11.89 -10.14
N ASP A 128 -2.31 -12.26 -11.38
CA ASP A 128 -2.70 -13.53 -11.97
C ASP A 128 -1.48 -14.25 -12.55
N GLY A 129 -1.09 -15.35 -11.91
CA GLY A 129 -0.19 -16.35 -12.51
C GLY A 129 1.18 -15.85 -13.01
N GLY A 130 1.69 -14.72 -12.52
CA GLY A 130 2.95 -14.12 -13.01
C GLY A 130 2.80 -12.77 -13.71
N LYS A 131 1.58 -12.24 -13.82
CA LYS A 131 1.31 -10.96 -14.48
C LYS A 131 0.49 -10.04 -13.59
N VAL A 132 0.79 -8.74 -13.70
CA VAL A 132 -0.06 -7.67 -13.18
C VAL A 132 -1.16 -7.42 -14.20
N LEU A 133 -2.41 -7.49 -13.76
CA LEU A 133 -3.59 -7.17 -14.57
C LEU A 133 -4.18 -5.85 -14.09
N GLU A 134 -4.54 -5.00 -15.04
CA GLU A 134 -5.38 -3.82 -14.83
C GLU A 134 -6.81 -4.25 -15.19
N ALA A 135 -7.67 -4.42 -14.19
CA ALA A 135 -9.02 -4.93 -14.41
C ALA A 135 -10.06 -3.89 -13.97
N GLU A 136 -11.14 -3.76 -14.75
CA GLU A 136 -12.31 -3.01 -14.33
C GLU A 136 -13.08 -3.80 -13.24
N GLY A 137 -13.38 -3.15 -12.12
CA GLY A 137 -14.10 -3.75 -10.99
C GLY A 137 -13.35 -3.62 -9.66
N GLU A 138 -14.05 -3.88 -8.55
CA GLU A 138 -13.44 -3.90 -7.22
C GLU A 138 -12.65 -5.21 -7.02
N HIS A 139 -11.36 -5.09 -6.76
CA HIS A 139 -10.48 -6.20 -6.44
C HIS A 139 -9.74 -5.96 -5.13
N ARG A 140 -10.37 -6.46 -4.07
CA ARG A 140 -9.87 -6.30 -2.71
C ARG A 140 -9.24 -7.60 -2.24
N TYR A 141 -8.00 -7.48 -1.77
CA TYR A 141 -7.26 -8.55 -1.13
C TYR A 141 -7.54 -8.59 0.36
N ASP A 142 -7.57 -9.78 0.96
CA ASP A 142 -7.34 -9.95 2.39
C ASP A 142 -5.84 -10.13 2.62
N VAL A 143 -5.25 -9.25 3.43
CA VAL A 143 -3.80 -9.21 3.66
C VAL A 143 -3.21 -10.52 4.19
N VAL A 144 -4.02 -11.38 4.81
CA VAL A 144 -3.58 -12.70 5.30
C VAL A 144 -3.81 -13.75 4.22
N ALA A 145 -5.04 -13.86 3.69
CA ALA A 145 -5.40 -14.91 2.75
C ALA A 145 -4.66 -14.76 1.40
N ASP A 146 -4.42 -13.52 0.98
CA ASP A 146 -3.86 -13.19 -0.33
C ASP A 146 -2.41 -12.68 -0.24
N THR A 147 -1.74 -12.99 0.88
CA THR A 147 -0.35 -12.61 1.18
C THR A 147 0.58 -12.78 -0.03
N ALA A 148 0.59 -13.96 -0.65
CA ALA A 148 1.50 -14.27 -1.76
C ALA A 148 1.21 -13.42 -3.00
N SER A 149 -0.08 -13.16 -3.28
CA SER A 149 -0.51 -12.32 -4.39
C SER A 149 -0.11 -10.86 -4.16
N ILE A 150 -0.31 -10.35 -2.95
CA ILE A 150 0.11 -8.99 -2.57
C ILE A 150 1.63 -8.85 -2.70
N GLU A 151 2.40 -9.78 -2.16
CA GLU A 151 3.86 -9.72 -2.25
C GLU A 151 4.35 -9.77 -3.70
N ALA A 152 3.81 -10.68 -4.50
CA ALA A 152 4.19 -10.80 -5.91
C ALA A 152 3.81 -9.55 -6.71
N LEU A 153 2.63 -8.99 -6.45
CA LEU A 153 2.15 -7.76 -7.06
C LEU A 153 3.07 -6.58 -6.72
N LEU A 154 3.38 -6.38 -5.44
CA LEU A 154 4.22 -5.28 -4.99
C LEU A 154 5.68 -5.39 -5.49
N LYS A 155 6.19 -6.61 -5.68
CA LYS A 155 7.50 -6.85 -6.30
C LYS A 155 7.52 -6.56 -7.80
N ALA A 156 6.37 -6.58 -8.46
CA ALA A 156 6.25 -6.39 -9.90
C ALA A 156 6.08 -4.92 -10.30
N ILE A 157 5.88 -3.99 -9.35
CA ILE A 157 5.61 -2.56 -9.60
C ILE A 157 6.78 -1.64 -9.31
#